data_AF-A0A7X5VS65-F1
#
_entry.id   AF-A0A7X5VS65-F1
#
_cell.length_a   1.000
_cell.length_b   1.000
_cell.length_c   1.000
_cell.angle_alpha   90.00
_cell.angle_beta   90.00
_cell.angle_gamma   90.00
#
_symmetry.space_group_name_H-M   'P 1'
#
loop_
_entity.id
_entity.type
_entity.pdbx_description
1 polymer ?
#
loop_
_entity_poly.entity_id
_entity_poly.type
_entity_poly.pdbx_seq_one_letter_code
_entity_poly.pdbx_strand_id
1 'polypeptide(L)' 'KCLEKGLIVNNVRPDAVRLCPALNISREDLDEGLDILESVLAEASSD' A
#
# COMPACT_ATOMS: atom_id res chain seq x y z
N LYS A 1 -9.03 -3.28 3.67
CA LYS A 1 -8.73 -2.52 2.43
C LYS A 1 -7.39 -2.93 1.78
N CYS A 2 -6.18 -2.55 2.26
CA CYS A 2 -4.91 -2.95 1.57
C CYS A 2 -4.65 -4.47 1.50
N LEU A 3 -4.78 -5.17 2.63
CA LEU A 3 -4.51 -6.63 2.70
C LEU A 3 -5.46 -7.45 1.81
N GLU A 4 -6.73 -7.04 1.75
CA GLU A 4 -7.75 -7.68 0.88
C GLU A 4 -7.43 -7.52 -0.60
N LYS A 5 -6.75 -6.44 -0.97
CA LYS A 5 -6.28 -6.16 -2.34
C LYS A 5 -4.89 -6.74 -2.63
N GLY A 6 -4.31 -7.50 -1.70
CA GLY A 6 -3.01 -8.16 -1.89
C GLY A 6 -1.78 -7.36 -1.44
N LEU A 7 -1.96 -6.15 -0.91
CA LEU A 7 -0.86 -5.31 -0.44
C LEU A 7 -0.63 -5.46 1.07
N ILE A 8 0.52 -6.03 1.43
CA ILE A 8 0.95 -6.17 2.83
C ILE A 8 1.61 -4.86 3.29
N VAL A 9 1.00 -4.22 4.27
CA VAL A 9 1.54 -3.02 4.91
C VAL A 9 1.53 -3.17 6.42
N ASN A 10 2.52 -2.58 7.08
CA ASN A 10 2.61 -2.60 8.53
C ASN A 10 2.39 -1.20 9.11
N ASN A 11 1.49 -1.07 10.09
CA ASN A 11 1.36 0.16 10.84
C ASN A 11 2.46 0.24 11.92
N VAL A 12 3.16 1.37 11.96
CA VAL A 12 4.17 1.63 13.01
C VAL A 12 3.59 2.47 14.15
N ARG A 13 2.52 3.20 13.87
CA ARG A 13 1.70 4.01 14.80
C ARG A 13 0.24 3.98 14.33
N PRO A 14 -0.73 4.42 15.15
CA PRO A 14 -2.14 4.48 14.75
C PRO A 14 -2.40 5.33 13.48
N ASP A 15 -1.53 6.30 13.21
CA ASP A 15 -1.64 7.30 12.13
C ASP A 15 -0.56 7.14 11.05
N ALA A 16 0.30 6.12 11.14
CA ALA A 16 1.44 5.97 10.22
C ALA A 16 1.64 4.52 9.76
N VAL A 17 1.78 4.37 8.44
CA VAL A 17 2.04 3.10 7.76
C VAL A 17 3.45 3.09 7.18
N ARG A 18 4.15 1.96 7.30
CA ARG A 18 5.49 1.75 6.74
C ARG A 18 5.40 1.13 5.35
N LEU A 19 5.99 1.80 4.38
CA LEU A 19 6.25 1.27 3.04
C LEU A 19 7.74 0.91 2.94
N CYS A 20 8.03 -0.38 2.83
CA CYS A 20 9.40 -0.90 2.76
C CYS A 20 9.42 -2.13 1.85
N PRO A 21 9.28 -1.95 0.52
CA PRO A 21 9.34 -3.05 -0.41
C PRO A 21 10.76 -3.65 -0.45
N ALA A 22 10.90 -4.82 -1.06
CA ALA A 22 12.20 -5.41 -1.31
C ALA A 22 13.01 -4.52 -2.27
N LEU A 23 14.32 -4.36 -2.03
CA LEU A 23 15.17 -3.48 -2.85
C LEU A 23 15.37 -3.97 -4.29
N ASN A 24 15.05 -5.24 -4.53
CA ASN A 24 15.14 -5.92 -5.82
C ASN A 24 13.77 -6.19 -6.45
N ILE A 25 12.69 -5.56 -5.93
CA ILE A 25 11.36 -5.65 -6.52
C ILE A 25 11.38 -5.15 -7.97
N SER A 26 10.59 -5.77 -8.84
CA SER A 26 10.43 -5.29 -10.21
C SER A 26 9.69 -3.96 -10.24
N ARG A 27 9.83 -3.19 -11.31
CA ARG A 27 9.09 -1.94 -11.46
C ARG A 27 7.58 -2.19 -11.61
N GLU A 28 7.22 -3.29 -12.26
CA GLU A 28 5.83 -3.71 -12.46
C GLU A 28 5.15 -4.03 -11.13
N ASP A 29 5.78 -4.85 -10.27
CA ASP A 29 5.22 -5.17 -8.95
C ASP A 29 5.18 -3.94 -8.02
N LEU A 30 6.15 -3.02 -8.18
CA LEU A 30 6.16 -1.77 -7.43
C LEU A 30 4.98 -0.88 -7.85
N ASP A 31 4.76 -0.72 -9.15
CA ASP A 31 3.67 0.09 -9.69
C ASP A 31 2.30 -0.53 -9.29
N GLU A 32 2.13 -1.85 -9.36
CA GLU A 32 0.92 -2.55 -8.86
C GLU A 32 0.66 -2.28 -7.37
N GLY A 33 1.69 -2.38 -6.54
CA GLY A 33 1.57 -2.11 -5.11
C GLY A 33 1.20 -0.65 -4.80
N LEU A 34 1.70 0.29 -5.58
CA LEU A 34 1.36 1.72 -5.45
C LEU A 34 -0.07 2.01 -5.90
N ASP A 35 -0.53 1.39 -6.99
CA ASP A 35 -1.91 1.52 -7.49
C ASP A 35 -2.93 1.03 -6.46
N ILE A 36 -2.64 -0.10 -5.79
CA ILE A 36 -3.46 -0.60 -4.69
C ILE A 36 -3.51 0.41 -3.53
N LEU A 37 -2.36 0.99 -3.16
CA LEU A 37 -2.28 1.96 -2.07
C LEU A 37 -3.07 3.23 -2.39
N GLU A 38 -2.92 3.77 -3.60
CA GLU A 38 -3.64 4.96 -4.06
C GLU A 38 -5.15 4.73 -4.05
N SER A 39 -5.61 3.58 -4.56
CA SER A 39 -7.02 3.20 -4.55
C SER A 39 -7.60 3.18 -3.14
N VAL A 40 -6.89 2.59 -2.16
CA VAL A 40 -7.36 2.53 -0.78
C VAL A 40 -7.41 3.90 -0.12
N LEU A 41 -6.44 4.78 -0.41
CA LEU A 41 -6.41 6.15 0.12
C LEU A 41 -7.54 7.01 -0.47
N ALA A 42 -7.85 6.86 -1.76
CA ALA A 42 -8.97 7.53 -2.40
C ALA A 42 -10.32 7.09 -1.81
N GLU A 43 -10.50 5.78 -1.58
CA GLU A 43 -11.68 5.23 -0.90
C GLU A 43 -11.79 5.76 0.54
N ALA A 44 -10.68 5.81 1.29
CA ALA A 44 -10.67 6.28 2.67
C ALA A 44 -10.90 7.80 2.82
N SER A 45 -10.65 8.58 1.76
CA SER A 45 -10.89 10.03 1.74
C SER A 45 -12.30 10.41 1.25
N SER A 46 -13.04 9.43 0.71
CA SER A 46 -14.40 9.60 0.18
C SER A 46 -15.49 9.12 1.16
N ASP A 47 -15.09 8.61 2.33
CA ASP A 47 -15.91 8.28 3.51
C ASP A 47 -15.69 9.35 4.60
#